data_AF-A0A2V6A1I4-F1
#
_entry.id   AF-A0A2V6A1I4-F1
#
_cell.length_a   1.000
_cell.length_b   1.000
_cell.length_c   1.000
_cell.angle_alpha   90.00
_cell.angle_beta   90.00
_cell.angle_gamma   90.00
#
_symmetry.space_group_name_H-M   'P 1'
#
loop_
_entity.id
_entity.type
_entity.pdbx_description
1 polymer ?
#
loop_
_entity_poly.entity_id
_entity_poly.type
_entity_poly.pdbx_seq_one_letter_code
_entity_poly.pdbx_strand_id
1 'polypeptide(L)'
;MRPSDATMESAMLRRRFIQYEDHDPFFQTAVNRRGATWSETDVRKLRKVKSYKIKRSEAETKRLKALKIKVRHSFRNLSRLASLASFLQPSFRRINGNTHMNTRVRLTLLATVFALITPTTSALHAQVLAALASMTLNPATLTGGANSTGTVTLSAAAPAGGAVVTLTSSNTNAATVPASVTVAAGATTATFTVVTKTVTVGTVAIITSTYAGISKAVGLVVNPLLGSLTLNPSVLIGGAGSTGTVTLTSAAPAGGAVV
;
A
#
# COMPACT_ATOMS: atom_id res chain seq x y z
N MET A 1 7.71 61.33 -23.88
CA MET A 1 7.17 60.15 -24.58
C MET A 1 6.00 59.57 -23.79
N ARG A 2 4.83 59.43 -24.41
CA ARG A 2 3.68 58.70 -23.87
C ARG A 2 4.01 57.19 -23.94
N PRO A 3 3.87 56.39 -22.86
CA PRO A 3 4.10 54.94 -22.94
C PRO A 3 3.16 54.35 -24.00
N SER A 4 3.67 53.51 -24.89
CA SER A 4 2.87 52.85 -25.93
C SER A 4 1.79 51.96 -25.29
N ASP A 5 0.57 51.98 -25.84
CA ASP A 5 -0.62 51.30 -25.29
C ASP A 5 -0.38 49.82 -24.95
N ALA A 6 0.49 49.12 -25.68
CA ALA A 6 0.88 47.73 -25.40
C ALA A 6 1.55 47.54 -24.02
N THR A 7 2.32 48.53 -23.57
CA THR A 7 3.00 48.50 -22.27
C THR A 7 2.00 48.70 -21.13
N MET A 8 0.95 49.49 -21.38
CA MET A 8 -0.09 49.78 -20.40
C MET A 8 -1.09 48.62 -20.28
N GLU A 9 -1.45 47.97 -21.39
CA GLU A 9 -2.28 46.76 -21.37
C GLU A 9 -1.58 45.59 -20.66
N SER A 10 -0.27 45.42 -20.91
CA SER A 10 0.59 44.44 -20.22
C SER A 10 0.66 44.69 -18.70
N ALA A 11 0.72 45.97 -18.29
CA ALA A 11 0.73 46.37 -16.87
C ALA A 11 -0.65 46.21 -16.20
N MET A 12 -1.74 46.45 -16.93
CA MET A 12 -3.10 46.22 -16.43
C MET A 12 -3.43 44.73 -16.28
N LEU A 13 -2.98 43.89 -17.22
CA LEU A 13 -3.08 42.44 -17.12
C LEU A 13 -2.27 41.89 -15.93
N ARG A 14 -1.09 42.46 -15.64
CA ARG A 14 -0.33 42.18 -14.41
C ARG A 14 -1.10 42.53 -13.14
N ARG A 15 -1.73 43.71 -13.07
CA ARG A 15 -2.50 44.12 -11.87
C ARG A 15 -3.78 43.30 -11.67
N ARG A 16 -4.50 42.94 -12.73
CA ARG A 16 -5.68 42.06 -12.63
C ARG A 16 -5.33 40.63 -12.20
N PHE A 17 -4.11 40.17 -12.47
CA PHE A 17 -3.67 38.81 -12.14
C PHE A 17 -3.26 38.68 -10.66
N ILE A 18 -2.58 39.69 -10.11
CA ILE A 18 -2.10 39.68 -8.70
C ILE A 18 -3.24 39.69 -7.69
N GLN A 19 -4.39 40.30 -8.01
CA GLN A 19 -5.51 40.42 -7.07
C GLN A 19 -6.29 39.10 -6.83
N TYR A 20 -5.92 38.01 -7.53
CA TYR A 20 -6.58 36.69 -7.46
C TYR A 20 -5.64 35.55 -6.99
N GLU A 21 -4.42 35.86 -6.51
CA GLU A 21 -3.36 34.91 -6.11
C GLU A 21 -3.11 34.92 -4.59
N ASP A 22 -3.70 34.00 -3.81
CA ASP A 22 -3.24 33.82 -2.41
C ASP A 22 -3.09 32.38 -1.90
N HIS A 23 -3.31 31.33 -2.72
CA HIS A 23 -3.37 29.97 -2.15
C HIS A 23 -2.73 28.81 -2.96
N ASP A 24 -1.77 29.00 -3.87
CA ASP A 24 -1.14 27.86 -4.56
C ASP A 24 0.40 27.99 -4.77
N PRO A 25 1.24 27.32 -3.95
CA PRO A 25 2.71 27.53 -3.91
C PRO A 25 3.47 27.09 -5.18
N PHE A 26 2.86 26.25 -6.02
CA PHE A 26 3.45 25.83 -7.30
C PHE A 26 3.44 26.95 -8.35
N PHE A 27 2.45 27.86 -8.28
CA PHE A 27 2.35 28.98 -9.22
C PHE A 27 3.41 30.04 -8.92
N GLN A 28 3.65 30.36 -7.65
CA GLN A 28 4.73 31.26 -7.23
C GLN A 28 6.11 30.79 -7.72
N THR A 29 6.36 29.47 -7.74
CA THR A 29 7.64 28.91 -8.23
C THR A 29 7.79 29.04 -9.75
N ALA A 30 6.70 28.87 -10.51
CA ALA A 30 6.71 29.01 -11.96
C ALA A 30 6.81 30.47 -12.42
N VAL A 31 6.19 31.39 -11.68
CA VAL A 31 6.24 32.84 -11.91
C VAL A 31 7.63 33.40 -11.61
N ASN A 32 8.29 32.94 -10.54
CA ASN A 32 9.60 33.46 -10.13
C ASN A 32 10.79 32.97 -10.98
N ARG A 33 10.67 31.88 -11.75
CA ARG A 33 11.79 31.33 -12.55
C ARG A 33 11.95 31.92 -13.96
N ARG A 34 10.97 32.67 -14.47
CA ARG A 34 11.06 33.33 -15.79
C ARG A 34 10.78 34.81 -15.65
N GLY A 35 11.84 35.62 -15.54
CA GLY A 35 11.78 37.08 -15.63
C GLY A 35 11.38 37.63 -17.02
N ALA A 36 10.64 36.86 -17.82
CA ALA A 36 10.21 37.21 -19.16
C ALA A 36 8.69 37.44 -19.18
N THR A 37 8.26 38.43 -19.94
CA THR A 37 6.86 38.77 -20.21
C THR A 37 6.09 37.54 -20.69
N TRP A 38 5.00 37.19 -20.01
CA TRP A 38 4.15 36.04 -20.34
C TRP A 38 3.35 36.34 -21.61
N SER A 39 3.32 35.40 -22.57
CA SER A 39 2.47 35.54 -23.75
C SER A 39 1.00 35.24 -23.41
N GLU A 40 0.06 35.85 -24.13
CA GLU A 40 -1.39 35.61 -23.98
C GLU A 40 -1.76 34.11 -24.13
N THR A 41 -0.98 33.38 -24.93
CA THR A 41 -1.12 31.93 -25.14
C THR A 41 -0.76 31.14 -23.88
N ASP A 42 0.27 31.54 -23.14
CA ASP A 42 0.68 30.90 -21.89
C ASP A 42 -0.35 31.13 -20.79
N VAL A 43 -0.88 32.35 -20.69
CA VAL A 43 -1.98 32.69 -19.77
C VAL A 43 -3.22 31.86 -20.06
N ARG A 44 -3.57 31.67 -21.35
CA ARG A 44 -4.72 30.85 -21.77
C ARG A 44 -4.54 29.38 -21.42
N LYS A 45 -3.32 28.82 -21.58
CA LYS A 45 -3.01 27.43 -21.19
C LYS A 45 -3.13 27.23 -19.68
N LEU A 46 -2.58 28.15 -18.88
CA LEU A 46 -2.66 28.08 -17.42
C LEU A 46 -4.10 28.19 -16.92
N ARG A 47 -4.93 29.04 -17.54
CA ARG A 47 -6.36 29.14 -17.22
C ARG A 47 -7.11 27.82 -17.44
N LYS A 48 -6.79 27.11 -18.53
CA LYS A 48 -7.35 25.77 -18.79
C LYS A 48 -6.91 24.74 -17.76
N VAL A 49 -5.64 24.74 -17.38
CA VAL A 49 -5.10 23.83 -16.35
C VAL A 49 -5.76 24.08 -14.98
N LYS A 50 -5.92 25.35 -14.59
CA LYS A 50 -6.62 25.71 -13.33
C LYS A 50 -8.08 25.27 -13.37
N SER A 51 -8.79 25.53 -14.47
CA SER A 51 -10.17 25.08 -14.66
C SER A 51 -10.30 23.55 -14.59
N TYR A 52 -9.35 22.82 -15.17
CA TYR A 52 -9.32 21.36 -15.08
C TYR A 52 -9.11 20.86 -13.65
N LYS A 53 -8.17 21.45 -12.90
CA LYS A 53 -7.92 21.08 -11.50
C LYS A 53 -9.15 21.33 -10.61
N ILE A 54 -9.84 22.46 -10.80
CA ILE A 54 -11.07 22.79 -10.06
C ILE A 54 -12.20 21.81 -10.39
N LYS A 55 -12.44 21.53 -11.68
CA LYS A 55 -13.46 20.55 -12.09
C LYS A 55 -13.18 19.15 -11.52
N ARG A 56 -11.90 18.76 -11.44
CA ARG A 56 -11.50 17.48 -10.85
C ARG A 56 -11.76 17.44 -9.34
N SER A 57 -11.45 18.50 -8.59
CA SER A 57 -11.72 18.55 -7.15
C SER A 57 -13.22 18.62 -6.84
N GLU A 58 -14.01 19.32 -7.65
CA GLU A 58 -15.48 19.32 -7.57
C GLU A 58 -16.07 17.93 -7.84
N ALA A 59 -15.55 17.19 -8.81
CA ALA A 59 -15.97 15.82 -9.08
C ALA A 59 -15.64 14.86 -7.93
N GLU A 60 -14.45 14.99 -7.33
CA GLU A 60 -14.03 14.19 -6.17
C GLU A 60 -14.87 14.50 -4.92
N THR A 61 -15.15 15.78 -4.64
CA THR A 61 -16.03 16.17 -3.53
C THR A 61 -17.47 15.68 -3.73
N LYS A 62 -17.99 15.70 -4.96
CA LYS A 62 -19.31 15.15 -5.29
C LYS A 62 -19.35 13.63 -5.10
N ARG A 63 -18.31 12.91 -5.51
CA ARG A 63 -18.16 11.46 -5.24
C ARG A 63 -18.12 11.16 -3.75
N LEU A 64 -17.35 11.92 -2.97
CA LEU A 64 -17.29 11.75 -1.51
C LEU A 64 -18.63 12.00 -0.83
N LYS A 65 -19.36 13.05 -1.23
CA LYS A 65 -20.71 13.35 -0.71
C LYS A 65 -21.68 12.21 -1.02
N ALA A 66 -21.67 11.69 -2.26
CA ALA A 66 -22.51 10.56 -2.66
C ALA A 66 -22.17 9.29 -1.85
N LEU A 67 -20.90 9.03 -1.59
CA LEU A 67 -20.46 7.87 -0.82
C LEU A 67 -20.90 7.98 0.65
N LYS A 68 -20.74 9.15 1.28
CA LYS A 68 -21.23 9.42 2.66
C LYS A 68 -22.74 9.22 2.77
N ILE A 69 -23.50 9.62 1.76
CA ILE A 69 -24.95 9.40 1.69
C ILE A 69 -25.27 7.90 1.60
N LYS A 70 -24.59 7.14 0.74
CA LYS A 70 -24.77 5.68 0.64
C LYS A 70 -24.47 4.98 1.96
N VAL A 71 -23.38 5.35 2.63
CA VAL A 71 -23.00 4.80 3.95
C VAL A 71 -24.08 5.09 5.00
N ARG A 72 -24.58 6.34 5.07
CA ARG A 72 -25.66 6.72 6.00
C ARG A 72 -26.96 5.95 5.73
N HIS A 73 -27.30 5.69 4.47
CA HIS A 73 -28.46 4.89 4.10
C HIS A 73 -28.30 3.42 4.47
N SER A 74 -27.10 2.85 4.26
CA SER A 74 -26.79 1.49 4.69
C SER A 74 -26.94 1.34 6.20
N PHE A 75 -26.42 2.28 6.99
CA PHE A 75 -26.56 2.29 8.45
C PHE A 75 -28.03 2.41 8.91
N ARG A 76 -28.84 3.20 8.21
CA ARG A 76 -30.29 3.33 8.49
C ARG A 76 -31.08 2.05 8.17
N ASN A 77 -30.67 1.30 7.14
CA ASN A 77 -31.27 0.00 6.83
C ASN A 77 -30.90 -1.05 7.88
N LEU A 78 -29.65 -1.05 8.35
CA LEU A 78 -29.18 -1.92 9.45
C LEU A 78 -29.94 -1.64 10.76
N SER A 79 -30.17 -0.38 11.12
CA SER A 79 -30.91 -0.05 12.34
C SER A 79 -32.39 -0.40 12.25
N ARG A 80 -33.01 -0.32 11.06
CA ARG A 80 -34.39 -0.80 10.84
C ARG A 80 -34.51 -2.32 10.99
N LEU A 81 -33.53 -3.09 10.49
CA LEU A 81 -33.49 -4.53 10.69
C LEU A 81 -33.31 -4.90 12.17
N ALA A 82 -32.48 -4.16 12.90
CA ALA A 82 -32.32 -4.33 14.34
C ALA A 82 -33.62 -4.04 15.12
N SER A 83 -34.36 -2.99 14.76
CA SER A 83 -35.70 -2.71 15.34
C SER A 83 -36.74 -3.79 15.02
N LEU A 84 -36.69 -4.41 13.83
CA LEU A 84 -37.57 -5.53 13.49
C LEU A 84 -37.24 -6.78 14.30
N ALA A 85 -35.96 -7.03 14.60
CA ALA A 85 -35.55 -8.11 15.49
C ALA A 85 -36.06 -7.90 16.93
N SER A 86 -36.11 -6.65 17.42
CA SER A 86 -36.70 -6.33 18.72
C SER A 86 -38.21 -6.64 18.81
N PHE A 87 -38.92 -6.58 17.69
CA PHE A 87 -40.35 -6.88 17.61
C PHE A 87 -40.67 -8.38 17.75
N LEU A 88 -39.68 -9.26 17.54
CA LEU A 88 -39.82 -10.72 17.63
C LEU A 88 -39.44 -11.29 19.01
N GLN A 89 -38.77 -10.51 19.87
CA GLN A 89 -38.38 -10.93 21.23
C GLN A 89 -39.56 -11.38 22.13
N PRO A 90 -40.76 -10.77 22.10
CA PRO A 90 -41.90 -11.20 22.91
C PRO A 90 -42.40 -12.61 22.54
N SER A 91 -42.39 -12.94 21.25
CA SER A 91 -42.80 -14.25 20.71
C SER A 91 -41.86 -15.37 21.17
N PHE A 92 -40.56 -15.08 21.29
CA PHE A 92 -39.55 -16.01 21.82
C PHE A 92 -39.79 -16.35 23.29
N ARG A 93 -40.21 -15.36 24.10
CA ARG A 93 -40.58 -15.54 25.51
C ARG A 93 -41.79 -16.46 25.66
N ARG A 94 -42.77 -16.32 24.76
CA ARG A 94 -43.98 -17.16 24.70
C ARG A 94 -43.67 -18.63 24.38
N ILE A 95 -42.73 -18.89 23.46
CA ILE A 95 -42.29 -20.25 23.10
C ILE A 95 -41.55 -20.92 24.27
N ASN A 96 -40.78 -20.16 25.04
CA ASN A 96 -40.08 -20.68 26.22
C ASN A 96 -40.97 -20.94 27.45
N GLY A 97 -42.16 -20.35 27.51
CA GLY A 97 -43.11 -20.54 28.62
C GLY A 97 -44.04 -21.75 28.49
N ASN A 98 -44.15 -22.36 27.30
CA ASN A 98 -45.06 -23.49 27.09
C ASN A 98 -44.42 -24.81 27.55
N THR A 99 -44.87 -25.32 28.70
CA THR A 99 -44.51 -26.63 29.27
C THR A 99 -45.24 -27.81 28.62
N HIS A 100 -46.28 -27.54 27.81
CA HIS A 100 -47.11 -28.56 27.15
C HIS A 100 -46.61 -28.97 25.75
N MET A 101 -45.56 -28.32 25.21
CA MET A 101 -44.98 -28.69 23.91
C MET A 101 -43.96 -29.82 24.06
N ASN A 102 -43.96 -30.77 23.12
CA ASN A 102 -42.94 -31.82 23.03
C ASN A 102 -41.54 -31.18 22.88
N THR A 103 -40.58 -31.66 23.69
CA THR A 103 -39.20 -31.16 23.75
C THR A 103 -38.53 -31.08 22.38
N ARG A 104 -38.83 -32.01 21.48
CA ARG A 104 -38.29 -32.02 20.11
C ARG A 104 -38.80 -30.85 19.28
N VAL A 105 -40.11 -30.58 19.31
CA VAL A 105 -40.73 -29.47 18.58
C VAL A 105 -40.24 -28.13 19.12
N ARG A 106 -40.15 -28.01 20.45
CA ARG A 106 -39.65 -26.80 21.11
C ARG A 106 -38.19 -26.51 20.76
N LEU A 107 -37.34 -27.53 20.74
CA LEU A 107 -35.93 -27.37 20.39
C LEU A 107 -35.74 -27.02 18.92
N THR A 108 -36.51 -27.66 18.01
CA THR A 108 -36.51 -27.32 16.58
C THR A 108 -36.95 -25.87 16.40
N LEU A 109 -38.08 -25.45 16.97
CA LEU A 109 -38.58 -24.08 16.81
C LEU A 109 -37.63 -23.02 17.38
N LEU A 110 -37.03 -23.28 18.55
CA LEU A 110 -36.04 -22.38 19.14
C LEU A 110 -34.77 -22.29 18.26
N ALA A 111 -34.30 -23.41 17.70
CA ALA A 111 -33.14 -23.44 16.81
C ALA A 111 -33.41 -22.70 15.48
N THR A 112 -34.58 -22.90 14.86
CA THR A 112 -34.95 -22.20 13.63
C THR A 112 -35.10 -20.71 13.86
N VAL A 113 -35.76 -20.31 14.95
CA VAL A 113 -35.90 -18.88 15.30
C VAL A 113 -34.53 -18.29 15.62
N PHE A 114 -33.70 -18.94 16.43
CA PHE A 114 -32.33 -18.48 16.72
C PHE A 114 -31.50 -18.30 15.45
N ALA A 115 -31.58 -19.21 14.47
CA ALA A 115 -30.91 -19.07 13.17
C ALA A 115 -31.44 -17.90 12.31
N LEU A 116 -32.70 -17.49 12.48
CA LEU A 116 -33.34 -16.35 11.78
C LEU A 116 -33.04 -14.99 12.45
N ILE A 117 -32.76 -14.96 13.75
CA ILE A 117 -32.45 -13.73 14.52
C ILE A 117 -30.98 -13.57 14.90
N THR A 118 -30.13 -14.60 14.81
CA THR A 118 -28.69 -14.36 14.72
C THR A 118 -28.45 -13.67 13.39
N PRO A 119 -28.01 -12.41 13.37
CA PRO A 119 -27.36 -11.98 12.15
C PRO A 119 -26.17 -12.93 11.99
N THR A 120 -26.03 -13.55 10.82
CA THR A 120 -24.70 -13.93 10.34
C THR A 120 -23.91 -12.62 10.15
N THR A 121 -23.55 -11.96 11.26
CA THR A 121 -22.85 -10.68 11.30
C THR A 121 -21.39 -10.81 10.94
N SER A 122 -20.88 -12.03 10.78
CA SER A 122 -19.51 -12.29 10.32
C SER A 122 -19.26 -11.88 8.87
N ALA A 123 -20.28 -11.49 8.10
CA ALA A 123 -20.16 -11.15 6.68
C ALA A 123 -20.48 -9.67 6.31
N LEU A 124 -20.91 -8.83 7.26
CA LEU A 124 -21.44 -7.49 6.93
C LEU A 124 -20.76 -6.30 7.65
N HIS A 125 -19.75 -6.51 8.51
CA HIS A 125 -19.22 -5.40 9.32
C HIS A 125 -17.95 -4.67 8.82
N ALA A 126 -17.34 -5.01 7.68
CA ALA A 126 -16.40 -4.09 7.02
C ALA A 126 -16.00 -4.58 5.63
N GLN A 127 -16.82 -4.32 4.60
CA GLN A 127 -16.24 -4.11 3.27
C GLN A 127 -15.71 -2.69 3.16
N VAL A 128 -14.79 -2.33 4.06
CA VAL A 128 -13.74 -1.39 3.66
C VAL A 128 -12.82 -2.25 2.80
N LEU A 129 -12.73 -1.94 1.50
CA LEU A 129 -11.74 -2.57 0.63
C LEU A 129 -10.37 -2.38 1.29
N ALA A 130 -9.84 -3.43 1.89
CA ALA A 130 -8.48 -3.43 2.38
C ALA A 130 -7.58 -3.12 1.18
N ALA A 131 -6.74 -2.11 1.32
CA ALA A 131 -5.77 -1.70 0.31
C ALA A 131 -4.37 -1.93 0.87
N LEU A 132 -3.39 -2.17 0.01
CA LEU A 132 -1.99 -2.17 0.42
C LEU A 132 -1.59 -0.78 0.92
N ALA A 133 -1.29 -0.67 2.20
CA ALA A 133 -0.85 0.58 2.82
C ALA A 133 0.67 0.72 2.73
N SER A 134 1.40 -0.28 3.22
CA SER A 134 2.87 -0.27 3.26
C SER A 134 3.48 -1.67 3.17
N MET A 135 4.77 -1.68 2.84
CA MET A 135 5.62 -2.85 2.79
C MET A 135 6.99 -2.44 3.34
N THR A 136 7.58 -3.27 4.18
CA THR A 136 8.92 -3.05 4.77
C THR A 136 9.74 -4.32 4.75
N LEU A 137 11.07 -4.17 4.82
CA LEU A 137 12.05 -5.25 4.90
C LEU A 137 13.01 -4.98 6.07
N ASN A 138 13.25 -5.99 6.90
CA ASN A 138 14.20 -5.89 8.00
C ASN A 138 15.04 -7.18 8.13
N PRO A 139 16.37 -7.12 7.94
CA PRO A 139 17.15 -5.95 7.51
C PRO A 139 16.94 -5.60 6.02
N ALA A 140 17.11 -4.33 5.64
CA ALA A 140 17.02 -3.86 4.25
C ALA A 140 18.34 -3.99 3.46
N THR A 141 19.45 -4.15 4.19
CA THR A 141 20.80 -4.33 3.67
C THR A 141 21.43 -5.53 4.37
N LEU A 142 21.93 -6.50 3.63
CA LEU A 142 22.60 -7.66 4.20
C LEU A 142 23.60 -8.29 3.22
N THR A 143 24.54 -9.06 3.74
CA THR A 143 25.44 -9.89 2.92
C THR A 143 24.67 -11.07 2.33
N GLY A 144 24.94 -11.39 1.07
CA GLY A 144 24.31 -12.51 0.37
C GLY A 144 24.47 -13.84 1.12
N GLY A 145 23.35 -14.55 1.30
CA GLY A 145 23.27 -15.79 2.08
C GLY A 145 22.55 -15.63 3.42
N ALA A 146 22.28 -14.41 3.86
CA ALA A 146 21.42 -14.15 5.03
C ALA A 146 19.94 -13.97 4.64
N ASN A 147 19.05 -14.01 5.63
CA ASN A 147 17.61 -13.83 5.43
C ASN A 147 17.15 -12.43 5.87
N SER A 148 16.11 -11.92 5.21
CA SER A 148 15.39 -10.71 5.62
C SER A 148 13.92 -11.03 5.88
N THR A 149 13.30 -10.32 6.81
CA THR A 149 11.86 -10.45 7.09
C THR A 149 11.11 -9.30 6.45
N GLY A 150 10.20 -9.63 5.54
CA GLY A 150 9.28 -8.67 4.95
C GLY A 150 7.98 -8.58 5.73
N THR A 151 7.44 -7.37 5.87
CA THR A 151 6.14 -7.12 6.51
C THR A 151 5.25 -6.36 5.54
N VAL A 152 4.06 -6.89 5.27
CA VAL A 152 3.01 -6.23 4.51
C VAL A 152 1.97 -5.69 5.47
N THR A 153 1.53 -4.44 5.26
CA THR A 153 0.46 -3.81 6.04
C THR A 153 -0.67 -3.34 5.12
N LEU A 154 -1.89 -3.68 5.49
CA LEU A 154 -3.12 -3.26 4.85
C LEU A 154 -3.72 -2.04 5.56
N SER A 155 -4.46 -1.21 4.82
CA SER A 155 -5.15 -0.02 5.36
C SER A 155 -6.35 -0.34 6.25
N ALA A 156 -6.86 -1.57 6.17
CA ALA A 156 -7.99 -2.08 6.94
C ALA A 156 -7.82 -3.60 7.16
N ALA A 157 -8.59 -4.16 8.09
CA ALA A 157 -8.61 -5.58 8.35
C ALA A 157 -8.96 -6.39 7.09
N ALA A 158 -8.26 -7.50 6.87
CA ALA A 158 -8.49 -8.36 5.71
C ALA A 158 -9.93 -8.95 5.74
N PRO A 159 -10.59 -9.11 4.58
CA PRO A 159 -11.94 -9.66 4.49
C PRO A 159 -12.05 -11.09 5.05
N ALA A 160 -13.29 -11.54 5.26
CA ALA A 160 -13.56 -12.97 5.48
C ALA A 160 -13.05 -13.77 4.26
N GLY A 161 -12.12 -14.70 4.50
CA GLY A 161 -11.36 -15.39 3.45
C GLY A 161 -9.89 -14.95 3.33
N GLY A 162 -9.48 -13.90 4.04
CA GLY A 162 -8.12 -13.38 4.02
C GLY A 162 -7.81 -12.52 2.79
N ALA A 163 -6.64 -11.90 2.78
CA ALA A 163 -6.15 -11.10 1.66
C ALA A 163 -4.85 -11.71 1.12
N VAL A 164 -4.91 -12.21 -0.11
CA VAL A 164 -3.75 -12.82 -0.79
C VAL A 164 -2.95 -11.72 -1.49
N VAL A 165 -1.74 -11.48 -1.02
CA VAL A 165 -0.80 -10.51 -1.58
C VAL A 165 0.21 -11.25 -2.44
N THR A 166 0.28 -10.90 -3.72
CA THR A 166 1.27 -11.46 -4.64
C THR A 166 2.60 -10.77 -4.43
N LEU A 167 3.69 -11.54 -4.39
CA LEU A 167 5.05 -11.02 -4.19
C LEU A 167 5.91 -11.39 -5.41
N THR A 168 6.72 -10.44 -5.86
CA THR A 168 7.69 -10.66 -6.94
C THR A 168 9.04 -10.05 -6.58
N SER A 169 10.11 -10.68 -7.08
CA SER A 169 11.48 -10.17 -6.98
C SER A 169 11.97 -9.80 -8.36
N SER A 170 12.60 -8.63 -8.52
CA SER A 170 13.24 -8.23 -9.77
C SER A 170 14.51 -9.01 -10.09
N ASN A 171 15.11 -9.68 -9.10
CA ASN A 171 16.34 -10.45 -9.26
C ASN A 171 16.35 -11.66 -8.31
N THR A 172 15.86 -12.80 -8.82
CA THR A 172 15.79 -14.09 -8.09
C THR A 172 17.15 -14.77 -7.92
N ASN A 173 18.19 -14.30 -8.63
CA ASN A 173 19.57 -14.76 -8.42
C ASN A 173 20.19 -14.10 -7.19
N ALA A 174 19.73 -12.91 -6.80
CA ALA A 174 20.19 -12.22 -5.58
C ALA A 174 19.25 -12.43 -4.39
N ALA A 175 17.92 -12.37 -4.59
CA ALA A 175 16.93 -12.52 -3.53
C ALA A 175 15.65 -13.21 -4.01
N THR A 176 15.21 -14.22 -3.26
CA THR A 176 14.00 -15.00 -3.54
C THR A 176 12.94 -14.76 -2.46
N VAL A 177 11.68 -14.78 -2.87
CA VAL A 177 10.51 -14.60 -2.01
C VAL A 177 9.45 -15.64 -2.37
N PRO A 178 8.55 -16.00 -1.43
CA PRO A 178 7.36 -16.78 -1.74
C PRO A 178 6.52 -16.09 -2.82
N ALA A 179 5.83 -16.84 -3.67
CA ALA A 179 5.00 -16.25 -4.74
C ALA A 179 3.82 -15.42 -4.20
N SER A 180 3.31 -15.76 -3.00
CA SER A 180 2.28 -14.98 -2.32
C SER A 180 2.37 -15.14 -0.80
N VAL A 181 1.76 -14.18 -0.10
CA VAL A 181 1.55 -14.22 1.35
C VAL A 181 0.08 -13.93 1.63
N THR A 182 -0.52 -14.65 2.58
CA THR A 182 -1.93 -14.45 2.95
C THR A 182 -2.01 -13.70 4.28
N VAL A 183 -2.69 -12.55 4.28
CA VAL A 183 -3.08 -11.87 5.50
C VAL A 183 -4.35 -12.54 6.02
N ALA A 184 -4.31 -13.07 7.24
CA ALA A 184 -5.45 -13.76 7.85
C ALA A 184 -6.67 -12.84 7.98
N ALA A 185 -7.87 -13.40 7.88
CA ALA A 185 -9.12 -12.64 8.03
C ALA A 185 -9.12 -11.86 9.37
N GLY A 186 -9.49 -10.58 9.33
CA GLY A 186 -9.48 -9.71 10.51
C GLY A 186 -8.11 -9.11 10.87
N ALA A 187 -7.00 -9.64 10.33
CA ALA A 187 -5.67 -9.07 10.53
C ALA A 187 -5.37 -7.96 9.52
N THR A 188 -4.46 -7.04 9.88
CA THR A 188 -3.98 -5.97 9.02
C THR A 188 -2.57 -6.20 8.50
N THR A 189 -1.84 -7.16 9.08
CA THR A 189 -0.43 -7.41 8.77
C THR A 189 -0.15 -8.88 8.50
N ALA A 190 0.83 -9.13 7.64
CA ALA A 190 1.44 -10.45 7.46
C ALA A 190 2.93 -10.31 7.23
N THR A 191 3.69 -11.31 7.68
CA THR A 191 5.13 -11.39 7.46
C THR A 191 5.48 -12.49 6.47
N PHE A 192 6.60 -12.33 5.78
CA PHE A 192 7.15 -13.34 4.88
C PHE A 192 8.68 -13.29 4.94
N THR A 193 9.33 -14.41 4.63
CA THR A 193 10.80 -14.49 4.61
C THR A 193 11.33 -14.22 3.21
N VAL A 194 12.38 -13.42 3.13
CA VAL A 194 13.18 -13.19 1.93
C VAL A 194 14.52 -13.91 2.11
N VAL A 195 14.84 -14.81 1.19
CA VAL A 195 16.08 -15.57 1.21
C VAL A 195 17.03 -14.98 0.19
N THR A 196 18.18 -14.49 0.63
CA THR A 196 19.22 -13.98 -0.28
C THR A 196 20.22 -15.05 -0.64
N LYS A 197 20.84 -14.90 -1.80
CA LYS A 197 21.92 -15.77 -2.28
C LYS A 197 23.23 -15.01 -2.30
N THR A 198 24.34 -15.73 -2.30
CA THR A 198 25.67 -15.17 -2.44
C THR A 198 25.80 -14.48 -3.80
N VAL A 199 26.27 -13.23 -3.78
CA VAL A 199 26.52 -12.43 -4.99
C VAL A 199 27.99 -12.05 -5.05
N THR A 200 28.54 -11.93 -6.26
CA THR A 200 29.93 -11.50 -6.50
C THR A 200 30.05 -9.97 -6.54
N VAL A 201 28.95 -9.27 -6.86
CA VAL A 201 28.88 -7.80 -6.91
C VAL A 201 27.67 -7.34 -6.11
N GLY A 202 27.81 -6.20 -5.42
CA GLY A 202 26.71 -5.57 -4.68
C GLY A 202 25.50 -5.34 -5.59
N THR A 203 24.37 -5.97 -5.24
CA THR A 203 23.18 -6.02 -6.11
C THR A 203 21.97 -5.52 -5.35
N VAL A 204 21.14 -4.71 -6.01
CA VAL A 204 19.85 -4.27 -5.47
C VAL A 204 18.74 -5.12 -6.07
N ALA A 205 17.99 -5.81 -5.21
CA ALA A 205 16.79 -6.55 -5.59
C ALA A 205 15.55 -5.74 -5.19
N ILE A 206 14.63 -5.50 -6.13
CA ILE A 206 13.37 -4.81 -5.85
C ILE A 206 12.30 -5.87 -5.59
N ILE A 207 11.79 -5.89 -4.36
CA ILE A 207 10.68 -6.77 -3.99
C ILE A 207 9.39 -5.98 -4.12
N THR A 208 8.45 -6.48 -4.90
CA THR A 208 7.15 -5.85 -5.16
C THR A 208 6.04 -6.68 -4.56
N SER A 209 5.18 -6.06 -3.75
CA SER A 209 3.94 -6.64 -3.26
C SER A 209 2.75 -6.03 -3.99
N THR A 210 1.84 -6.85 -4.49
CA THR A 210 0.64 -6.42 -5.23
C THR A 210 -0.62 -7.05 -4.63
N TYR A 211 -1.64 -6.22 -4.42
CA TYR A 211 -2.93 -6.62 -3.90
C TYR A 211 -4.00 -5.65 -4.36
N ALA A 212 -5.14 -6.17 -4.84
CA ALA A 212 -6.27 -5.38 -5.34
C ALA A 212 -5.86 -4.28 -6.35
N GLY A 213 -4.84 -4.53 -7.17
CA GLY A 213 -4.33 -3.59 -8.19
C GLY A 213 -3.40 -2.49 -7.66
N ILE A 214 -3.12 -2.45 -6.36
CA ILE A 214 -2.13 -1.55 -5.76
C ILE A 214 -0.82 -2.31 -5.62
N SER A 215 0.30 -1.68 -6.01
CA SER A 215 1.64 -2.23 -5.86
C SER A 215 2.50 -1.35 -4.97
N LYS A 216 3.32 -1.99 -4.13
CA LYS A 216 4.36 -1.36 -3.33
C LYS A 216 5.68 -2.08 -3.59
N ALA A 217 6.75 -1.32 -3.71
CA ALA A 217 8.08 -1.85 -3.98
C ALA A 217 9.05 -1.36 -2.92
N VAL A 218 9.94 -2.24 -2.48
CA VAL A 218 11.02 -1.93 -1.54
C VAL A 218 12.32 -2.49 -2.10
N GLY A 219 13.39 -1.69 -2.04
CA GLY A 219 14.72 -2.13 -2.42
C GLY A 219 15.40 -2.89 -1.28
N LEU A 220 15.95 -4.06 -1.61
CA LEU A 220 16.83 -4.83 -0.76
C LEU A 220 18.24 -4.76 -1.34
N VAL A 221 19.21 -4.34 -0.53
CA VAL A 221 20.63 -4.31 -0.93
C VAL A 221 21.29 -5.59 -0.47
N VAL A 222 21.86 -6.33 -1.42
CA VAL A 222 22.61 -7.56 -1.17
C VAL A 222 24.09 -7.29 -1.42
N ASN A 223 24.88 -7.28 -0.36
CA ASN A 223 26.32 -7.08 -0.41
C ASN A 223 27.04 -8.39 -0.80
N PRO A 224 28.18 -8.30 -1.51
CA PRO A 224 28.95 -9.48 -1.84
C PRO A 224 29.58 -10.11 -0.60
N LEU A 225 29.69 -11.43 -0.61
CA LEU A 225 30.31 -12.20 0.47
C LEU A 225 31.84 -12.13 0.40
N LEU A 226 32.40 -11.89 -0.79
CA LEU A 226 33.84 -11.82 -1.03
C LEU A 226 34.38 -10.44 -0.63
N GLY A 227 35.35 -10.43 0.27
CA GLY A 227 36.06 -9.22 0.68
C GLY A 227 37.34 -9.01 -0.10
N SER A 228 38.22 -10.01 -0.14
CA SER A 228 39.49 -9.95 -0.87
C SER A 228 40.05 -11.32 -1.22
N LEU A 229 40.93 -11.34 -2.23
CA LEU A 229 41.80 -12.46 -2.56
C LEU A 229 43.23 -11.95 -2.57
N THR A 230 44.10 -12.55 -1.77
CA THR A 230 45.53 -12.23 -1.76
C THR A 230 46.35 -13.47 -2.09
N LEU A 231 47.44 -13.28 -2.83
CA LEU A 231 48.43 -14.31 -3.12
C LEU A 231 49.72 -13.94 -2.39
N ASN A 232 50.25 -14.87 -1.61
CA ASN A 232 51.53 -14.68 -0.94
C ASN A 232 52.40 -15.94 -1.07
N PRO A 233 53.56 -15.87 -1.76
CA PRO A 233 54.07 -14.72 -2.52
C PRO A 233 53.24 -14.44 -3.79
N SER A 234 53.17 -13.17 -4.25
CA SER A 234 52.43 -12.76 -5.46
C SER A 234 53.24 -12.82 -6.75
N VAL A 235 54.55 -13.06 -6.65
CA VAL A 235 55.49 -13.24 -7.77
C VAL A 235 56.31 -14.48 -7.48
N LEU A 236 56.38 -15.37 -8.48
CA LEU A 236 57.01 -16.68 -8.34
C LEU A 236 57.99 -16.94 -9.47
N ILE A 237 59.01 -17.71 -9.15
CA ILE A 237 59.92 -18.34 -10.12
C ILE A 237 59.36 -19.73 -10.42
N GLY A 238 59.55 -20.23 -11.66
CA GLY A 238 58.99 -21.50 -12.12
C GLY A 238 59.19 -22.67 -11.14
N GLY A 239 58.11 -23.37 -10.80
CA GLY A 239 58.09 -24.48 -9.85
C GLY A 239 57.83 -24.09 -8.39
N ALA A 240 57.83 -22.80 -8.04
CA ALA A 240 57.47 -22.35 -6.69
C ALA A 240 55.93 -22.32 -6.49
N GLY A 241 55.49 -22.62 -5.27
CA GLY A 241 54.08 -22.54 -4.87
C GLY A 241 53.69 -21.19 -4.27
N SER A 242 52.45 -20.77 -4.49
CA SER A 242 51.83 -19.58 -3.87
C SER A 242 50.65 -20.02 -3.02
N THR A 243 50.48 -19.41 -1.85
CA THR A 243 49.26 -19.60 -1.06
C THR A 243 48.28 -18.47 -1.35
N GLY A 244 47.07 -18.83 -1.79
CA GLY A 244 45.96 -17.90 -1.94
C GLY A 244 45.10 -17.86 -0.68
N THR A 245 44.88 -16.67 -0.14
CA THR A 245 43.98 -16.44 0.99
C THR A 245 42.76 -15.66 0.53
N VAL A 246 41.57 -16.22 0.75
CA VAL A 246 40.28 -15.57 0.51
C VAL A 246 39.76 -15.04 1.84
N THR A 247 39.45 -13.74 1.89
CA THR A 247 38.80 -13.11 3.05
C THR A 247 37.35 -12.81 2.71
N LEU A 248 36.42 -13.25 3.56
CA LEU A 248 35.00 -12.97 3.43
C LEU A 248 34.62 -11.73 4.26
N THR A 249 33.57 -11.02 3.82
CA THR A 249 33.03 -9.84 4.53
C THR A 249 32.17 -10.22 5.74
N SER A 250 31.81 -11.50 5.87
CA SER A 250 31.08 -12.07 7.00
C SER A 250 31.41 -13.55 7.18
N ALA A 251 30.92 -14.16 8.26
CA ALA A 251 31.02 -15.60 8.45
C ALA A 251 30.43 -16.37 7.26
N ALA A 252 31.08 -17.48 6.88
CA ALA A 252 30.58 -18.35 5.82
C ALA A 252 29.25 -19.01 6.23
N PRO A 253 28.30 -19.19 5.29
CA PRO A 253 27.04 -19.89 5.57
C PRO A 253 27.25 -21.35 6.00
N ALA A 254 26.22 -21.94 6.63
CA ALA A 254 26.18 -23.39 6.88
C ALA A 254 26.20 -24.13 5.53
N GLY A 255 27.26 -24.92 5.30
CA GLY A 255 27.55 -25.57 4.01
C GLY A 255 28.72 -24.96 3.23
N GLY A 256 29.34 -23.89 3.75
CA GLY A 256 30.47 -23.22 3.12
C GLY A 256 30.03 -22.19 2.07
N ALA A 257 30.98 -21.35 1.65
CA ALA A 257 30.79 -20.39 0.57
C ALA A 257 31.57 -20.86 -0.66
N VAL A 258 30.90 -20.96 -1.81
CA VAL A 258 31.59 -21.07 -3.10
C VAL A 258 31.88 -19.66 -3.58
N VAL A 259 33.16 -19.39 -3.81
CA VAL A 259 33.74 -18.08 -4.11
C VAL A 259 34.24 -18.05 -5.54
#